data_AF-A0A383B929-F1
#
_entry.id   AF-A0A383B929-F1
#
_cell.length_a   1.000
_cell.length_b   1.000
_cell.length_c   1.000
_cell.angle_alpha   90.00
_cell.angle_beta   90.00
_cell.angle_gamma   90.00
#
_symmetry.space_group_name_H-M   'P 1'
#
loop_
_entity.id
_entity.type
_entity.pdbx_description
1 polymer ?
#
loop_
_entity_poly.entity_id
_entity_poly.type
_entity_poly.pdbx_seq_one_letter_code
_entity_poly.pdbx_strand_id
1 'polypeptide(L)'
;MIKLFIVCSTMLSAQSMKNRLLVPIYVYPSLSFGYDSNFLKFSDGEIDQTILGADILGNASTFDSDIIKTKMKLFYSPVLSNTYETELYFNFSHSMYRQLKEKSYVRYSLLYAQHLGPYSWLKIGYANLPEYFIRNYIDRDLTGTFRYPCSFSSEELFLSFSFPVGEVSW
;
A
#
# COMPACT_ATOMS: atom_id res chain seq x y z
N MET A 1 31.75 -3.02 17.80
CA MET A 1 31.17 -4.38 17.94
C MET A 1 29.87 -4.26 18.73
N ILE A 2 28.76 -4.12 18.01
CA ILE A 2 27.44 -3.78 18.58
C ILE A 2 26.87 -5.04 19.26
N LYS A 3 26.76 -4.98 20.60
CA LYS A 3 26.11 -6.05 21.38
C LYS A 3 24.60 -5.93 21.19
N LEU A 4 24.05 -6.88 20.44
CA LEU A 4 22.61 -7.10 20.29
C LEU A 4 22.01 -7.37 21.67
N PHE A 5 21.27 -6.40 22.20
CA PHE A 5 20.53 -6.52 23.46
C PHE A 5 19.28 -7.38 23.20
N ILE A 6 19.42 -8.70 23.32
CA ILE A 6 18.28 -9.61 23.34
C ILE A 6 17.63 -9.45 24.72
N VAL A 7 16.52 -8.72 24.79
CA VAL A 7 15.64 -8.70 25.96
C VAL A 7 14.98 -10.08 26.05
N CYS A 8 15.68 -11.01 26.70
CA CYS A 8 15.13 -12.28 27.13
C CYS A 8 14.36 -12.03 28.43
N SER A 9 13.18 -11.42 28.34
CA SER A 9 12.24 -11.42 29.45
C SER A 9 11.80 -12.87 29.66
N THR A 10 12.18 -13.46 30.79
CA THR A 10 11.74 -14.78 31.24
C THR A 10 10.21 -14.82 31.26
N MET A 11 9.62 -15.36 30.19
CA MET A 11 8.19 -15.56 30.08
C MET A 11 7.82 -16.72 30.99
N LEU A 12 7.39 -16.40 32.22
CA LEU A 12 6.58 -17.29 33.06
C LEU A 12 5.20 -17.43 32.39
N SER A 13 5.15 -18.04 31.21
CA SER A 13 3.91 -18.32 30.49
C SER A 13 3.62 -19.81 30.57
N ALA A 14 2.43 -20.17 31.03
CA ALA A 14 1.98 -21.56 31.12
C ALA A 14 1.89 -22.27 29.76
N GLN A 15 1.94 -21.52 28.64
CA GLN A 15 1.89 -22.04 27.28
C GLN A 15 3.21 -21.81 26.54
N SER A 16 3.58 -22.78 25.69
CA SER A 16 4.73 -22.67 24.80
C SER A 16 4.53 -21.58 23.74
N MET A 17 5.62 -20.96 23.27
CA MET A 17 5.54 -19.94 22.21
C MET A 17 4.86 -20.43 20.93
N LYS A 18 5.05 -21.71 20.57
CA LYS A 18 4.38 -22.30 19.41
C LYS A 18 2.85 -22.22 19.55
N ASN A 19 2.33 -22.60 20.72
CA ASN A 19 0.89 -22.56 20.98
C ASN A 19 0.33 -21.13 20.95
N ARG A 20 1.12 -20.15 21.41
CA ARG A 20 0.73 -18.74 21.42
C ARG A 20 0.68 -18.09 20.03
N LEU A 21 1.39 -18.66 19.05
CA LEU A 21 1.32 -18.28 17.64
C LEU A 21 0.17 -19.01 16.90
N LEU A 22 -0.40 -20.07 17.47
CA LEU A 22 -1.54 -20.80 16.90
C LEU A 22 -2.86 -20.06 17.15
N VAL A 23 -2.98 -18.88 16.57
CA VAL A 23 -4.20 -18.06 16.55
C VAL A 23 -4.68 -17.93 15.10
N PRO A 24 -5.99 -17.71 14.86
CA PRO A 24 -6.51 -17.58 13.51
C PRO A 24 -5.91 -16.37 12.77
N ILE A 25 -5.76 -16.54 11.46
CA ILE A 25 -5.46 -15.45 10.53
C ILE A 25 -6.78 -15.07 9.86
N TYR A 26 -7.18 -13.82 10.02
CA TYR A 26 -8.38 -13.28 9.39
C TYR A 26 -8.04 -12.75 8.00
N VAL A 27 -8.81 -13.17 6.99
CA VAL A 27 -8.61 -12.78 5.59
C VAL A 27 -9.83 -12.04 5.09
N TYR A 28 -9.61 -10.86 4.51
CA TYR A 28 -10.65 -10.00 3.94
C TYR A 28 -10.33 -9.76 2.46
N PRO A 29 -10.77 -10.66 1.56
CA PRO A 29 -10.68 -10.43 0.14
C PRO A 29 -11.73 -9.41 -0.29
N SER A 30 -11.40 -8.57 -1.27
CA SER A 30 -12.31 -7.58 -1.85
C SER A 30 -12.01 -7.43 -3.34
N LEU A 31 -13.07 -7.41 -4.13
CA LEU A 31 -13.02 -7.16 -5.56
C LEU A 31 -13.87 -5.93 -5.86
N SER A 32 -13.37 -5.02 -6.66
CA SER A 32 -14.07 -3.80 -7.05
C SER A 32 -13.94 -3.58 -8.55
N PHE A 33 -15.03 -3.19 -9.18
CA PHE A 33 -15.09 -2.79 -10.58
C PHE A 33 -15.38 -1.29 -10.62
N GLY A 34 -14.63 -0.57 -11.44
CA GLY A 34 -14.78 0.86 -11.61
C GLY A 34 -14.45 1.29 -13.02
N TYR A 35 -14.61 2.58 -13.27
CA TYR A 35 -14.32 3.20 -14.55
C TYR A 35 -13.69 4.57 -14.26
N ASP A 36 -12.57 4.88 -14.92
CA ASP A 36 -11.94 6.19 -14.88
C ASP A 36 -12.05 6.80 -16.28
N SER A 37 -12.81 7.89 -16.39
CA SER A 37 -13.03 8.61 -17.65
C SER A 37 -11.79 9.35 -18.14
N ASN A 38 -10.71 9.42 -17.34
CA ASN A 38 -9.46 10.06 -17.70
C ASN A 38 -8.31 9.48 -16.86
N PHE A 39 -7.92 8.23 -17.16
CA PHE A 39 -6.94 7.51 -16.36
C PHE A 39 -5.50 7.98 -16.58
N LEU A 40 -5.24 8.64 -17.71
CA LEU A 40 -3.94 9.26 -18.05
C LEU A 40 -3.83 10.71 -17.59
N LYS A 41 -4.89 11.27 -16.98
CA LYS A 41 -4.94 12.66 -16.46
C LYS A 41 -4.58 13.69 -17.52
N PHE A 42 -5.17 13.56 -18.70
CA PHE A 42 -5.11 14.56 -19.75
C PHE A 42 -5.92 15.80 -19.38
N SER A 43 -5.48 16.96 -19.85
CA SER A 43 -6.28 18.19 -19.84
C SER A 43 -7.38 18.13 -20.90
N ASP A 44 -8.41 18.97 -20.79
CA ASP A 44 -9.53 18.99 -21.74
C ASP A 44 -9.05 19.22 -23.19
N GLY A 45 -8.10 20.14 -23.38
CA GLY A 45 -7.51 20.38 -24.71
C GLY A 45 -6.65 19.22 -25.23
N GLU A 46 -6.05 18.41 -24.36
CA GLU A 46 -5.36 17.17 -24.75
C GLU A 46 -6.38 16.09 -25.13
N ILE A 47 -7.52 15.99 -24.43
CA ILE A 47 -8.61 15.06 -24.75
C ILE A 47 -9.21 15.39 -26.11
N ASP A 48 -9.47 16.66 -26.42
CA ASP A 48 -9.97 17.08 -27.74
C ASP A 48 -9.00 16.67 -28.87
N GLN A 49 -7.69 16.70 -28.62
CA GLN A 49 -6.68 16.25 -29.56
C GLN A 49 -6.68 14.73 -29.76
N THR A 50 -7.09 13.93 -28.76
CA THR A 50 -7.18 12.46 -28.91
C THR A 50 -8.20 12.04 -29.97
N ILE A 51 -9.27 12.82 -30.15
CA ILE A 51 -10.33 12.58 -31.14
C ILE A 51 -9.78 12.68 -32.58
N LEU A 52 -8.69 13.43 -32.76
CA LEU A 52 -8.04 13.66 -34.06
C LEU A 52 -6.94 12.62 -34.39
N GLY A 53 -6.82 11.53 -33.62
CA GLY A 53 -5.85 10.45 -33.87
C GLY A 53 -4.46 10.71 -33.26
N ALA A 54 -4.40 11.36 -32.10
CA ALA A 54 -3.14 11.80 -31.51
C ALA A 54 -2.30 10.66 -30.90
N ASP A 55 -1.00 10.68 -31.21
CA ASP A 55 0.10 9.92 -30.60
C ASP A 55 0.23 10.12 -29.06
N ILE A 56 -0.59 11.00 -28.47
CA ILE A 56 -0.63 11.24 -27.02
C ILE A 56 -1.14 10.04 -26.22
N LEU A 57 -1.96 9.19 -26.83
CA LEU A 57 -2.48 7.96 -26.19
C LEU A 57 -1.40 6.89 -26.03
N GLY A 58 -0.29 6.98 -26.78
CA GLY A 58 0.73 5.94 -26.82
C GLY A 58 0.12 4.58 -27.18
N ASN A 59 0.32 3.59 -26.29
CA ASN A 59 -0.20 2.23 -26.47
C ASN A 59 -1.67 2.07 -26.01
N ALA A 60 -2.29 3.10 -25.44
CA ALA A 60 -3.68 3.04 -25.02
C ALA A 60 -4.61 3.23 -26.22
N SER A 61 -5.71 2.47 -26.25
CA SER A 61 -6.76 2.60 -27.26
C SER A 61 -7.62 3.86 -27.07
N THR A 62 -7.89 4.22 -25.82
CA THR A 62 -8.74 5.35 -25.41
C THR A 62 -8.17 6.03 -24.16
N PHE A 63 -8.65 7.24 -23.84
CA PHE A 63 -8.22 7.99 -22.65
C PHE A 63 -8.97 7.61 -21.35
N ASP A 64 -10.06 6.88 -21.49
CA ASP A 64 -10.86 6.30 -20.42
C ASP A 64 -10.50 4.81 -20.21
N SER A 65 -10.84 4.22 -19.08
CA SER A 65 -10.63 2.77 -18.89
C SER A 65 -11.51 2.20 -17.78
N ASP A 66 -11.99 0.98 -18.03
CA ASP A 66 -12.44 0.08 -16.97
C ASP A 66 -11.28 -0.27 -16.04
N ILE A 67 -11.56 -0.36 -14.74
CA ILE A 67 -10.60 -0.71 -13.69
C ILE A 67 -11.16 -1.88 -12.90
N ILE A 68 -10.35 -2.94 -12.77
CA ILE A 68 -10.63 -4.05 -11.86
C ILE A 68 -9.61 -3.98 -10.72
N LYS A 69 -10.09 -3.83 -9.49
CA LYS A 69 -9.24 -3.74 -8.30
C LYS A 69 -9.48 -4.91 -7.37
N THR A 70 -8.44 -5.71 -7.19
CA THR A 70 -8.42 -6.81 -6.21
C THR A 70 -7.65 -6.36 -4.99
N LYS A 71 -8.21 -6.55 -3.80
CA LYS A 71 -7.58 -6.26 -2.52
C LYS A 71 -7.65 -7.49 -1.63
N MET A 72 -6.60 -7.73 -0.85
CA MET A 72 -6.56 -8.74 0.19
C MET A 72 -5.96 -8.10 1.45
N LYS A 73 -6.71 -8.14 2.55
CA LYS A 73 -6.20 -7.75 3.86
C LYS A 73 -6.09 -9.01 4.73
N LEU A 74 -4.93 -9.22 5.33
CA LEU A 74 -4.69 -10.23 6.35
C LEU A 74 -4.53 -9.52 7.69
N PHE A 75 -5.18 -10.06 8.71
CA PHE A 75 -5.02 -9.63 10.09
C PHE A 75 -4.66 -10.84 10.95
N TYR A 76 -3.59 -10.70 11.72
CA TYR A 76 -3.07 -11.73 12.59
C TYR A 76 -2.72 -11.09 13.94
N SER A 77 -3.23 -11.68 15.02
CA SER A 77 -3.06 -11.13 16.38
C SER A 77 -2.48 -12.18 17.34
N PRO A 78 -1.17 -12.48 17.25
CA PRO A 78 -0.52 -13.49 18.09
C PRO A 78 -0.41 -13.04 19.55
N VAL A 79 -0.46 -14.00 20.47
CA VAL A 79 -0.31 -13.73 21.90
C VAL A 79 1.18 -13.69 22.27
N LEU A 80 1.88 -12.58 22.01
CA LEU A 80 3.30 -12.45 22.40
C LEU A 80 3.47 -12.08 23.88
N SER A 81 2.54 -11.29 24.43
CA SER A 81 2.44 -10.95 25.85
C SER A 81 1.09 -11.41 26.40
N ASN A 82 1.04 -11.77 27.69
CA ASN A 82 -0.24 -12.07 28.35
C ASN A 82 -1.01 -10.80 28.74
N THR A 83 -0.32 -9.65 28.74
CA THR A 83 -0.86 -8.35 29.17
C THR A 83 -1.20 -7.45 27.99
N TYR A 84 -0.43 -7.57 26.90
CA TYR A 84 -0.50 -6.64 25.80
C TYR A 84 -0.74 -7.36 24.47
N GLU A 85 -1.61 -6.76 23.67
CA GLU A 85 -1.97 -7.25 22.35
C GLU A 85 -0.89 -6.93 21.32
N THR A 86 -0.71 -7.82 20.38
CA THR A 86 0.16 -7.65 19.22
C THR A 86 -0.68 -7.82 17.98
N GLU A 87 -0.65 -6.85 17.07
CA GLU A 87 -1.39 -6.88 15.83
C GLU A 87 -0.45 -6.80 14.62
N LEU A 88 -0.73 -7.65 13.65
CA LEU A 88 -0.05 -7.68 12.35
C LEU A 88 -1.10 -7.52 11.25
N TYR A 89 -0.93 -6.50 10.43
CA TYR A 89 -1.74 -6.28 9.25
C TYR A 89 -0.87 -6.40 8.00
N PHE A 90 -1.33 -7.18 7.04
CA PHE A 90 -0.78 -7.19 5.70
C PHE A 90 -1.87 -6.80 4.72
N ASN A 91 -1.65 -5.76 3.93
CA ASN A 91 -2.54 -5.37 2.85
C ASN A 91 -1.84 -5.61 1.52
N PHE A 92 -2.55 -6.21 0.59
CA PHE A 92 -2.16 -6.35 -0.80
C PHE A 92 -3.28 -5.79 -1.67
N SER A 93 -2.92 -5.12 -2.76
CA SER A 93 -3.87 -4.67 -3.75
C SER A 93 -3.25 -4.65 -5.14
N HIS A 94 -4.04 -5.05 -6.13
CA HIS A 94 -3.69 -4.97 -7.54
C HIS A 94 -4.82 -4.24 -8.26
N SER A 95 -4.47 -3.22 -9.04
CA SER A 95 -5.42 -2.48 -9.87
C SER A 95 -5.05 -2.69 -11.33
N MET A 96 -5.95 -3.33 -12.09
CA MET A 96 -5.78 -3.64 -13.50
C MET A 96 -6.58 -2.64 -14.35
N TYR A 97 -5.90 -1.98 -15.27
CA TYR A 97 -6.52 -1.11 -16.27
C TYR A 97 -6.65 -1.87 -17.58
N ARG A 98 -7.86 -1.89 -18.14
CA ARG A 98 -8.15 -2.65 -19.37
C ARG A 98 -7.47 -2.05 -20.60
N GLN A 99 -7.46 -0.72 -20.72
CA GLN A 99 -6.94 -0.08 -21.93
C GLN A 99 -5.41 0.02 -21.97
N LEU A 100 -4.74 0.08 -20.80
CA LEU A 100 -3.29 0.13 -20.74
C LEU A 100 -2.75 -0.76 -19.64
N LYS A 101 -2.11 -1.87 -20.03
CA LYS A 101 -1.53 -2.83 -19.08
C LYS A 101 -0.42 -2.21 -18.24
N GLU A 102 0.41 -1.35 -18.82
CA GLU A 102 1.51 -0.64 -18.15
C GLU A 102 1.02 0.28 -17.02
N LYS A 103 -0.24 0.74 -17.08
CA LYS A 103 -0.88 1.52 -15.99
C LYS A 103 -1.23 0.66 -14.78
N SER A 104 -1.35 -0.65 -14.97
CA SER A 104 -1.75 -1.56 -13.90
C SER A 104 -0.65 -1.63 -12.85
N TYR A 105 -1.03 -1.53 -11.58
CA TYR A 105 -0.07 -1.43 -10.49
C TYR A 105 -0.43 -2.35 -9.32
N VAL A 106 0.58 -2.65 -8.52
CA VAL A 106 0.45 -3.38 -7.25
C VAL A 106 0.85 -2.46 -6.12
N ARG A 107 0.13 -2.53 -5.01
CA ARG A 107 0.51 -1.89 -3.75
C ARG A 107 0.38 -2.88 -2.62
N TYR A 108 1.39 -2.96 -1.77
CA TYR A 108 1.36 -3.78 -0.57
C TYR A 108 1.87 -3.01 0.64
N SER A 109 1.43 -3.41 1.83
CA SER A 109 1.87 -2.81 3.08
C SER A 109 1.84 -3.81 4.22
N LEU A 110 2.81 -3.71 5.12
CA LEU A 110 2.89 -4.44 6.37
C LEU A 110 2.80 -3.44 7.53
N LEU A 111 2.06 -3.77 8.57
CA LEU A 111 1.99 -3.00 9.80
C LEU A 111 2.09 -3.95 10.99
N TYR A 112 3.07 -3.70 11.85
CA TYR A 112 3.17 -4.28 13.17
C TYR A 112 2.74 -3.23 14.20
N ALA A 113 1.81 -3.58 15.07
CA ALA A 113 1.34 -2.73 16.16
C ALA A 113 1.41 -3.49 17.48
N GLN A 114 2.06 -2.89 18.47
CA GLN A 114 2.20 -3.43 19.81
C GLN A 114 1.48 -2.53 20.80
N HIS A 115 0.52 -3.09 21.52
CA HIS A 115 -0.13 -2.41 22.63
C HIS A 115 0.87 -2.28 23.79
N LEU A 116 0.88 -1.15 24.48
CA LEU A 116 1.81 -0.88 25.59
C LEU A 116 1.09 -0.45 26.88
N GLY A 117 -0.19 -0.07 26.79
CA GLY A 117 -0.99 0.43 27.90
C GLY A 117 -2.23 1.18 27.40
N PRO A 118 -3.09 1.71 28.28
CA PRO A 118 -4.31 2.41 27.88
C PRO A 118 -4.03 3.46 26.80
N TYR A 119 -4.72 3.32 25.65
CA TYR A 119 -4.58 4.20 24.47
C TYR A 119 -3.14 4.34 23.93
N SER A 120 -2.23 3.45 24.32
CA SER A 120 -0.81 3.53 24.04
C SER A 120 -0.35 2.42 23.11
N TRP A 121 0.09 2.80 21.91
CA TRP A 121 0.49 1.88 20.86
C TRP A 121 1.81 2.29 20.26
N LEU A 122 2.68 1.31 20.04
CA LEU A 122 3.85 1.44 19.18
C LEU A 122 3.54 0.76 17.85
N LYS A 123 3.67 1.47 16.74
CA LYS A 123 3.40 0.93 15.40
C LYS A 123 4.60 1.13 14.50
N ILE A 124 4.94 0.09 13.76
CA ILE A 124 5.99 0.08 12.74
C ILE A 124 5.33 -0.39 11.46
N GLY A 125 5.43 0.41 10.40
CA GLY A 125 4.81 0.07 9.13
C GLY A 125 5.74 0.27 7.95
N TYR A 126 5.46 -0.52 6.93
CA TYR A 126 6.13 -0.49 5.64
C TYR A 126 5.05 -0.49 4.55
N ALA A 127 5.13 0.42 3.59
CA ALA A 127 4.25 0.44 2.43
C ALA A 127 5.09 0.63 1.17
N ASN A 128 4.76 -0.13 0.12
CA ASN A 128 5.45 -0.04 -1.16
C ASN A 128 4.48 -0.06 -2.34
N LEU A 129 4.79 0.80 -3.30
CA LEU A 129 4.24 0.91 -4.63
C LEU A 129 5.45 0.91 -5.59
N PRO A 130 5.87 -0.26 -6.08
CA PRO A 130 7.15 -0.41 -6.77
C PRO A 130 7.18 0.32 -8.11
N GLU A 131 6.06 0.34 -8.83
CA GLU A 131 5.96 1.04 -10.10
C GLU A 131 4.52 1.49 -10.32
N TYR A 132 4.38 2.77 -10.65
CA TYR A 132 3.13 3.38 -11.04
C TYR A 132 3.37 4.24 -12.27
N PHE A 133 2.94 3.76 -13.43
CA PHE A 133 2.95 4.54 -14.65
C PHE A 133 1.95 5.70 -14.56
N ILE A 134 2.38 6.91 -14.91
CA ILE A 134 1.53 8.10 -14.96
C ILE A 134 0.96 8.24 -16.38
N ARG A 135 1.80 8.66 -17.32
CA ARG A 135 1.52 8.84 -18.75
C ARG A 135 2.84 9.07 -19.51
N ASN A 136 2.77 9.08 -20.84
CA ASN A 136 3.90 9.50 -21.66
C ASN A 136 3.93 11.04 -21.76
N TYR A 137 5.11 11.65 -21.64
CA TYR A 137 5.30 13.10 -21.74
C TYR A 137 6.27 13.47 -22.86
N ILE A 138 6.06 14.65 -23.45
CA ILE A 138 7.04 15.26 -24.35
C ILE A 138 8.02 16.05 -23.48
N ASP A 139 9.29 15.72 -23.57
CA ASP A 139 10.36 16.55 -23.03
C ASP A 139 10.59 17.72 -24.00
N ARG A 140 10.35 18.96 -23.54
CA ARG A 140 10.50 20.16 -24.36
C ARG A 140 11.95 20.64 -24.45
N ASP A 141 12.83 20.13 -23.60
CA ASP A 141 14.25 20.47 -23.61
C ASP A 141 15.00 19.65 -24.67
N LEU A 142 14.42 18.53 -25.12
CA LEU A 142 14.91 17.72 -26.24
C LEU A 142 14.24 18.14 -27.55
N THR A 143 15.04 18.28 -28.62
CA THR A 143 14.50 18.56 -29.96
C THR A 143 13.79 17.32 -30.52
N GLY A 144 12.46 17.35 -30.59
CA GLY A 144 11.65 16.30 -31.20
C GLY A 144 10.22 16.27 -30.66
N THR A 145 9.40 15.34 -31.17
CA THR A 145 8.03 15.07 -30.69
C THR A 145 7.94 13.70 -30.00
N PHE A 146 9.08 13.12 -29.62
CA PHE A 146 9.12 11.82 -28.95
C PHE A 146 8.52 11.92 -27.55
N ARG A 147 7.72 10.91 -27.19
CA ARG A 147 7.11 10.82 -25.87
C ARG A 147 7.83 9.77 -25.04
N TYR A 148 8.16 10.13 -23.81
CA TYR A 148 8.86 9.25 -22.86
C TYR A 148 7.91 8.79 -21.77
N PRO A 149 7.95 7.50 -21.38
CA PRO A 149 7.15 6.99 -20.27
C PRO A 149 7.59 7.61 -18.95
N CYS A 150 6.62 8.08 -18.18
CA CYS A 150 6.84 8.58 -16.82
C CYS A 150 6.19 7.61 -15.83
N SER A 151 7.00 6.99 -14.99
CA SER A 151 6.57 6.20 -13.86
C SER A 151 7.22 6.70 -12.57
N PHE A 152 6.57 6.43 -11.44
CA PHE A 152 7.16 6.65 -10.13
C PHE A 152 7.02 5.40 -9.26
N SER A 153 7.92 5.30 -8.29
CA SER A 153 7.82 4.34 -7.19
C SER A 153 7.65 5.11 -5.89
N SER A 154 6.99 4.50 -4.91
CA SER A 154 6.80 5.08 -3.58
C SER A 154 7.00 4.02 -2.53
N GLU A 155 7.97 4.26 -1.66
CA GLU A 155 8.31 3.40 -0.53
C GLU A 155 8.25 4.23 0.75
N GLU A 156 7.59 3.69 1.78
CA GLU A 156 7.37 4.36 3.05
C GLU A 156 7.71 3.40 4.19
N LEU A 157 8.63 3.82 5.06
CA LEU A 157 8.89 3.19 6.35
C LEU A 157 8.51 4.19 7.44
N PHE A 158 7.61 3.80 8.35
CA PHE A 158 7.18 4.67 9.43
C PHE A 158 7.24 4.00 10.79
N LEU A 159 7.49 4.82 11.81
CA LEU A 159 7.41 4.50 13.22
C LEU A 159 6.46 5.50 13.87
N SER A 160 5.45 5.03 14.58
CA SER A 160 4.55 5.88 15.34
C SER A 160 4.36 5.37 16.76
N PHE A 161 4.24 6.31 17.69
CA PHE A 161 3.95 6.05 19.09
C PHE A 161 2.75 6.91 19.50
N SER A 162 1.72 6.29 20.06
CA SER A 162 0.56 6.99 20.61
C SER A 162 0.56 6.87 22.14
N PHE A 163 0.11 7.93 22.81
CA PHE A 163 -0.07 7.97 24.26
C PHE A 163 -1.22 8.93 24.61
N PRO A 164 -1.91 8.74 25.75
CA PRO A 164 -2.96 9.67 26.19
C PRO A 164 -2.36 10.98 26.69
N VAL A 165 -2.96 12.13 26.31
CA VAL A 165 -2.48 13.49 26.68
C VAL A 165 -3.22 14.06 27.91
N GLY A 166 -4.23 13.35 28.44
CA GLY A 166 -5.01 13.76 29.62
C GLY A 166 -5.31 12.61 30.57
N GLU A 167 -6.03 12.89 31.67
CA GLU A 167 -6.47 11.84 32.61
C GLU A 167 -7.35 10.82 31.88
N VAL A 168 -6.97 9.55 32.01
CA VAL A 168 -7.76 8.42 31.50
C VAL A 168 -8.91 8.21 32.48
N SER A 169 -10.03 8.90 32.28
CA SER A 169 -11.25 8.65 33.04
C SER A 169 -11.93 7.39 32.51
N TRP A 170 -12.07 6.40 33.36
CA TRP A 170 -12.86 5.17 33.18
C TRP A 170 -14.35 5.42 33.35
#